data_AF-A0A7W1BF26-F1
#
_entry.id   AF-A0A7W1BF26-F1
#
_cell.length_a   1.000
_cell.length_b   1.000
_cell.length_c   1.000
_cell.angle_alpha   90.00
_cell.angle_beta   90.00
_cell.angle_gamma   90.00
#
_symmetry.space_group_name_H-M   'P 1'
#
loop_
_entity.id
_entity.type
_entity.pdbx_description
1 polymer ?
#
loop_
_entity_poly.entity_id
_entity_poly.type
_entity_poly.pdbx_seq_one_letter_code
_entity_poly.pdbx_strand_id
1 'polypeptide(L)'
;MQRLLLLAAALSATLPATACRDNPPNPAAGAGSGSGDAPAVPDNTAAVSAARSEASPGERGATPLEITAEVGGKTYRASGLGECQHTTEASIYQVPAALWVARYNPEDGADLEDFNLTIWEPKAGGPAQINLSIGIEGNAHRIATVKGGELEGKGTGAVQRSGEGGTLTVRGESGEGAPVRVSVSCSAFTVPIAEGG
;
A
#
# COMPACT_ATOMS: atom_id res chain seq x y z
N MET A 1 -27.33 25.47 39.11
CA MET A 1 -28.48 24.54 39.05
C MET A 1 -29.30 24.86 37.81
N GLN A 2 -29.17 24.09 36.73
CA GLN A 2 -30.23 23.97 35.71
C GLN A 2 -29.95 22.69 34.90
N ARG A 3 -30.81 21.68 35.10
CA ARG A 3 -30.85 20.44 34.33
C ARG A 3 -31.69 20.70 33.07
N LEU A 4 -31.23 20.26 31.90
CA LEU A 4 -32.07 20.10 30.69
C LEU A 4 -31.49 18.91 29.91
N LEU A 5 -31.98 17.69 30.15
CA LEU A 5 -33.06 16.98 29.43
C LEU A 5 -32.69 16.52 28.01
N LEU A 6 -32.17 15.29 28.00
CA LEU A 6 -32.27 14.23 27.00
C LEU A 6 -33.36 14.37 25.93
N LEU A 7 -32.98 14.17 24.67
CA LEU A 7 -33.76 13.38 23.71
C LEU A 7 -32.81 12.44 22.95
N ALA A 8 -32.87 11.16 23.32
CA ALA A 8 -32.30 10.05 22.57
C ALA A 8 -33.37 9.58 21.58
N ALA A 9 -33.10 9.73 20.28
CA ALA A 9 -33.88 9.06 19.23
C ALA A 9 -33.11 7.82 18.78
N ALA A 10 -33.46 6.68 19.37
CA ALA A 10 -33.02 5.37 18.91
C ALA A 10 -33.82 4.98 17.67
N LEU A 11 -33.18 5.02 16.50
CA LEU A 11 -33.72 4.38 15.30
C LEU A 11 -33.10 2.98 15.17
N SER A 12 -33.83 1.99 15.68
CA SER A 12 -33.53 0.58 15.50
C SER A 12 -33.99 0.15 14.10
N ALA A 13 -33.05 -0.01 13.17
CA ALA A 13 -33.32 -0.67 11.89
C ALA A 13 -32.90 -2.15 12.01
N THR A 14 -33.86 -3.00 12.31
CA THR A 14 -33.78 -4.45 12.12
C THR A 14 -33.88 -4.77 10.62
N LEU A 15 -32.87 -5.44 10.07
CA LEU A 15 -32.97 -6.12 8.77
C LEU A 15 -32.77 -7.63 8.94
N PRO A 16 -33.50 -8.45 8.16
CA PRO A 16 -33.63 -9.89 8.36
C PRO A 16 -32.42 -10.67 7.83
N ALA A 17 -32.12 -11.76 8.56
CA ALA A 17 -31.27 -12.85 8.13
C ALA A 17 -31.96 -13.69 7.05
N THR A 18 -31.29 -13.93 5.92
CA THR A 18 -31.50 -15.12 5.07
C THR A 18 -30.40 -15.21 4.03
N ALA A 19 -29.53 -16.22 4.16
CA ALA A 19 -29.21 -17.17 3.10
C ALA A 19 -28.05 -18.08 3.57
N CYS A 20 -28.42 -19.21 4.17
CA CYS A 20 -27.57 -20.39 4.20
C CYS A 20 -27.28 -20.76 2.74
N ARG A 21 -26.02 -20.76 2.33
CA ARG A 21 -25.60 -21.31 1.04
C ARG A 21 -24.78 -22.55 1.31
N ASP A 22 -25.37 -23.68 0.93
CA ASP A 22 -24.83 -25.02 1.03
C ASP A 22 -23.44 -25.13 0.39
N ASN A 23 -22.50 -25.69 1.15
CA ASN A 23 -21.15 -26.00 0.73
C ASN A 23 -21.11 -27.50 0.34
N PRO A 24 -20.87 -27.88 -0.93
CA PRO A 24 -20.75 -29.28 -1.30
C PRO A 24 -19.41 -29.88 -0.79
N PRO A 25 -19.40 -31.15 -0.34
CA PRO A 25 -18.18 -31.82 0.08
C PRO A 25 -17.29 -32.16 -1.14
N ASN A 26 -16.02 -31.77 -1.06
CA ASN A 26 -14.97 -32.16 -2.01
C ASN A 26 -14.47 -33.57 -1.64
N PRO A 27 -14.58 -34.60 -2.51
CA PRO A 27 -14.07 -35.92 -2.22
C PRO A 27 -12.59 -36.08 -2.60
N ALA A 28 -11.87 -36.75 -1.69
CA ALA A 28 -10.78 -37.72 -1.95
C ALA A 28 -9.50 -37.22 -2.64
N ALA A 29 -8.37 -37.20 -1.93
CA ALA A 29 -7.44 -38.34 -1.79
C ALA A 29 -6.42 -38.42 -2.95
N GLY A 30 -5.16 -38.23 -2.58
CA GLY A 30 -4.00 -38.44 -3.44
C GLY A 30 -2.74 -38.56 -2.59
N ALA A 31 -2.67 -39.63 -1.78
CA ALA A 31 -1.44 -40.05 -1.16
C ALA A 31 -0.55 -40.72 -2.22
N GLY A 32 0.56 -40.08 -2.56
CA GLY A 32 1.61 -40.65 -3.39
C GLY A 32 2.92 -40.63 -2.61
N SER A 33 3.20 -41.69 -1.86
CA SER A 33 4.55 -42.02 -1.41
C SER A 33 5.32 -42.62 -2.59
N GLY A 34 6.28 -41.87 -3.11
CA GLY A 34 7.28 -42.35 -4.05
C GLY A 34 8.67 -42.18 -3.45
N SER A 35 9.15 -43.21 -2.75
CA SER A 35 10.58 -43.38 -2.48
C SER A 35 11.22 -43.92 -3.75
N GLY A 36 12.04 -43.09 -4.40
CA GLY A 36 12.81 -43.44 -5.58
C GLY A 36 14.27 -43.05 -5.39
N ASP A 37 15.12 -44.04 -5.53
CA ASP A 37 16.58 -44.05 -5.44
C ASP A 37 17.31 -42.81 -5.98
N ALA A 38 18.34 -42.43 -5.22
CA ALA A 38 19.36 -41.48 -5.61
C ALA A 38 20.24 -42.02 -6.76
N PRO A 39 20.42 -41.23 -7.84
CA PRO A 39 21.60 -41.32 -8.68
C PRO A 39 22.64 -40.27 -8.27
N ALA A 40 23.90 -40.65 -8.41
CA ALA A 40 25.09 -39.90 -8.07
C ALA A 40 25.10 -38.44 -8.56
N VAL A 41 25.71 -37.58 -7.75
CA VAL A 41 26.02 -36.18 -8.05
C VAL A 41 27.16 -36.11 -9.09
N PRO A 42 26.94 -35.63 -10.32
CA PRO A 42 28.01 -35.04 -11.10
C PRO A 42 28.27 -33.61 -10.62
N ASP A 43 29.55 -33.34 -10.38
CA ASP A 43 30.13 -32.06 -9.99
C ASP A 43 29.96 -31.03 -11.13
N ASN A 44 28.80 -30.37 -11.17
CA ASN A 44 28.53 -29.29 -12.10
C ASN A 44 28.75 -27.96 -11.40
N THR A 45 29.98 -27.44 -11.52
CA THR A 45 30.32 -26.04 -11.28
C THR A 45 29.64 -25.18 -12.35
N ALA A 46 28.31 -25.06 -12.26
CA ALA A 46 27.52 -24.19 -13.11
C ALA A 46 27.44 -22.83 -12.43
N ALA A 47 28.21 -21.89 -12.97
CA ALA A 47 28.04 -20.47 -12.71
C ALA A 47 26.55 -20.13 -12.87
N VAL A 48 25.89 -19.81 -11.75
CA VAL A 48 24.53 -19.31 -11.74
C VAL A 48 24.61 -17.89 -12.29
N SER A 49 24.60 -17.78 -13.62
CA SER A 49 24.30 -16.54 -14.31
C SER A 49 22.91 -16.14 -13.84
N ALA A 50 22.86 -15.23 -12.87
CA ALA A 50 21.67 -14.48 -12.53
C ALA A 50 21.17 -13.85 -13.83
N ALA A 51 20.14 -14.46 -14.42
CA ALA A 51 19.39 -13.87 -15.51
C ALA A 51 18.79 -12.58 -14.95
N ARG A 52 19.47 -11.46 -15.19
CA ARG A 52 18.88 -10.14 -15.09
C ARG A 52 17.80 -10.13 -16.16
N SER A 53 16.55 -10.31 -15.74
CA SER A 53 15.41 -10.01 -16.60
C SER A 53 15.60 -8.58 -17.09
N GLU A 54 15.96 -8.44 -18.37
CA GLU A 54 15.99 -7.15 -19.04
C GLU A 54 14.57 -6.60 -19.00
N ALA A 55 14.36 -5.61 -18.14
CA ALA A 55 13.10 -4.88 -18.08
C ALA A 55 12.80 -4.33 -19.47
N SER A 56 11.62 -4.67 -20.00
CA SER A 56 11.13 -4.12 -21.25
C SER A 56 11.20 -2.58 -21.23
N PRO A 57 11.59 -1.90 -22.32
CA PRO A 57 11.88 -0.46 -22.35
C PRO A 57 10.72 0.52 -22.04
N GLY A 58 9.60 0.07 -21.48
CA GLY A 58 8.39 0.86 -21.23
C GLY A 58 8.18 1.37 -19.80
N GLU A 59 8.76 0.73 -18.78
CA GLU A 59 8.53 1.07 -17.37
C GLU A 59 9.83 1.49 -16.67
N ARG A 60 10.43 2.57 -17.16
CA ARG A 60 11.61 3.15 -16.52
C ARG A 60 11.19 3.71 -15.15
N GLY A 61 11.52 2.99 -14.07
CA GLY A 61 11.18 3.40 -12.70
C GLY A 61 10.34 2.38 -11.91
N ALA A 62 9.95 1.26 -12.53
CA ALA A 62 9.30 0.17 -11.82
C ALA A 62 10.29 -0.57 -10.91
N THR A 63 9.88 -0.86 -9.68
CA THR A 63 10.64 -1.57 -8.66
C THR A 63 9.70 -2.53 -7.91
N PRO A 64 10.18 -3.71 -7.49
CA PRO A 64 9.42 -4.57 -6.59
C PRO A 64 9.03 -3.83 -5.32
N LEU A 65 7.75 -3.91 -4.97
CA LEU A 65 7.19 -3.39 -3.73
C LEU A 65 6.17 -4.33 -3.11
N GLU A 66 5.99 -4.20 -1.80
CA GLU A 66 4.99 -4.94 -1.02
C GLU A 66 4.15 -3.94 -0.22
N ILE A 67 2.82 -4.08 -0.28
CA ILE A 67 1.86 -3.22 0.40
C ILE A 67 1.07 -4.06 1.40
N THR A 68 0.96 -3.55 2.62
CA THR A 68 -0.04 -3.98 3.60
C THR A 68 -0.87 -2.78 4.00
N ALA A 69 -2.18 -2.85 3.76
CA ALA A 69 -3.14 -1.80 4.11
C ALA A 69 -4.21 -2.39 5.05
N GLU A 70 -4.49 -1.72 6.16
CA GLU A 70 -5.61 -1.98 7.05
C GLU A 70 -6.57 -0.81 6.94
N VAL A 71 -7.80 -1.05 6.48
CA VAL A 71 -8.84 -0.03 6.34
C VAL A 71 -10.11 -0.53 7.02
N GLY A 72 -10.66 0.26 7.95
CA GLY A 72 -11.86 -0.16 8.69
C GLY A 72 -11.68 -1.44 9.50
N GLY A 73 -10.43 -1.81 9.84
CA GLY A 73 -10.09 -3.06 10.52
C GLY A 73 -9.95 -4.29 9.62
N LYS A 74 -10.18 -4.18 8.30
CA LYS A 74 -9.89 -5.25 7.33
C LYS A 74 -8.51 -5.05 6.74
N THR A 75 -7.74 -6.14 6.62
CA THR A 75 -6.37 -6.12 6.08
C THR A 75 -6.35 -6.59 4.64
N TYR A 76 -5.62 -5.84 3.81
CA TYR A 76 -5.39 -6.06 2.40
C TYR A 76 -3.88 -6.13 2.15
N ARG A 77 -3.46 -7.00 1.24
CA ARG A 77 -2.06 -7.21 0.90
C ARG A 77 -1.91 -7.25 -0.61
N ALA A 78 -0.89 -6.58 -1.12
CA ALA A 78 -0.52 -6.63 -2.52
C ALA A 78 1.00 -6.65 -2.65
N SER A 79 1.49 -7.25 -3.74
CA SER A 79 2.91 -7.29 -4.07
C SER A 79 3.06 -7.30 -5.58
N GLY A 80 4.05 -6.58 -6.10
CA GLY A 80 4.31 -6.56 -7.52
C GLY A 80 5.31 -5.48 -7.89
N LEU A 81 5.35 -5.16 -9.18
CA LEU A 81 6.09 -4.01 -9.67
C LEU A 81 5.24 -2.75 -9.49
N GLY A 82 5.87 -1.66 -9.04
CA GLY A 82 5.26 -0.34 -9.02
C GLY A 82 6.33 0.73 -8.95
N GLU A 83 5.94 1.99 -8.76
CA GLU A 83 6.88 3.10 -8.73
C GLU A 83 7.20 3.46 -7.29
N CYS A 84 8.49 3.51 -6.95
CA CYS A 84 8.93 4.17 -5.72
C CYS A 84 9.96 5.24 -6.08
N GLN A 85 9.67 6.49 -5.70
CA GLN A 85 10.53 7.63 -5.98
C GLN A 85 10.91 8.38 -4.71
N HIS A 86 12.12 8.96 -4.73
CA HIS A 86 12.62 9.80 -3.66
C HIS A 86 13.48 10.92 -4.22
N THR A 87 13.31 12.13 -3.68
CA THR A 87 14.26 13.23 -3.86
C THR A 87 14.39 14.02 -2.56
N THR A 88 15.62 14.43 -2.24
CA THR A 88 15.89 15.35 -1.14
C THR A 88 15.63 16.80 -1.52
N GLU A 89 15.54 17.11 -2.81
CA GLU A 89 15.47 18.48 -3.34
C GLU A 89 14.12 18.74 -3.99
N ALA A 90 13.05 18.72 -3.19
CA ALA A 90 11.73 19.15 -3.63
C ALA A 90 11.22 20.34 -2.81
N SER A 91 10.07 20.87 -3.23
CA SER A 91 9.38 21.93 -2.48
C SER A 91 7.88 21.78 -2.60
N ILE A 92 7.18 22.02 -1.50
CA ILE A 92 5.72 22.06 -1.46
C ILE A 92 5.29 23.44 -0.96
N TYR A 93 4.56 24.19 -1.80
CA TYR A 93 4.21 25.60 -1.55
C TYR A 93 5.40 26.46 -1.10
N GLN A 94 6.51 26.37 -1.83
CA GLN A 94 7.76 27.08 -1.55
C GLN A 94 8.46 26.68 -0.24
N VAL A 95 7.98 25.65 0.47
CA VAL A 95 8.66 25.07 1.63
C VAL A 95 9.57 23.94 1.16
N PRO A 96 10.89 24.03 1.36
CA PRO A 96 11.82 22.95 1.03
C PRO A 96 11.48 21.67 1.80
N ALA A 97 11.43 20.54 1.10
CA ALA A 97 11.07 19.25 1.67
C ALA A 97 11.77 18.10 0.93
N ALA A 98 11.97 16.98 1.62
CA ALA A 98 12.18 15.71 0.94
C ALA A 98 10.81 15.17 0.48
N LEU A 99 10.81 14.52 -0.67
CA LEU A 99 9.62 13.92 -1.29
C LEU A 99 9.84 12.42 -1.41
N TRP A 100 8.84 11.66 -0.97
CA TRP A 100 8.74 10.21 -1.11
C TRP A 100 7.43 9.87 -1.81
N VAL A 101 7.49 9.02 -2.82
CA VAL A 101 6.33 8.57 -3.58
C VAL A 101 6.34 7.06 -3.68
N ALA A 102 5.19 6.43 -3.51
CA ALA A 102 4.95 5.03 -3.85
C ALA A 102 3.63 4.91 -4.61
N ARG A 103 3.64 4.26 -5.77
CA ARG A 103 2.45 4.01 -6.60
C ARG A 103 2.39 2.56 -7.03
N TYR A 104 1.19 2.02 -7.04
CA TYR A 104 0.94 0.65 -7.45
C TYR A 104 -0.44 0.56 -8.09
N ASN A 105 -0.48 0.08 -9.33
CA ASN A 105 -1.68 -0.13 -10.11
C ASN A 105 -1.68 -1.62 -10.53
N PRO A 106 -2.35 -2.49 -9.77
CA PRO A 106 -2.44 -3.92 -10.10
C PRO A 106 -3.30 -4.16 -11.35
N GLU A 107 -3.27 -5.40 -11.84
CA GLU A 107 -4.20 -5.87 -12.86
C GLU A 107 -5.65 -5.91 -12.32
N ASP A 108 -6.62 -5.86 -13.23
CA ASP A 108 -8.05 -5.83 -12.89
C ASP A 108 -8.47 -7.00 -11.99
N GLY A 109 -9.32 -6.72 -11.00
CA GLY A 109 -9.90 -7.73 -10.10
C GLY A 109 -9.11 -8.01 -8.82
N ALA A 110 -8.03 -7.25 -8.55
CA ALA A 110 -7.37 -7.26 -7.25
C ALA A 110 -8.22 -6.54 -6.17
N ASP A 111 -8.17 -7.03 -4.92
CA ASP A 111 -8.90 -6.41 -3.80
C ASP A 111 -8.43 -4.97 -3.52
N LEU A 112 -7.13 -4.71 -3.73
CA LEU A 112 -6.53 -3.39 -3.74
C LEU A 112 -6.42 -3.01 -5.22
N GLU A 113 -7.19 -2.01 -5.64
CA GLU A 113 -7.40 -1.64 -7.05
C GLU A 113 -6.49 -0.49 -7.49
N ASP A 114 -6.20 0.44 -6.58
CA ASP A 114 -5.23 1.52 -6.76
C ASP A 114 -4.51 1.83 -5.45
N PHE A 115 -3.26 2.26 -5.56
CA PHE A 115 -2.51 2.78 -4.43
C PHE A 115 -1.59 3.91 -4.86
N ASN A 116 -1.73 5.07 -4.20
CA ASN A 116 -0.86 6.22 -4.40
C ASN A 116 -0.57 6.87 -3.06
N LEU A 117 0.70 6.88 -2.68
CA LEU A 117 1.19 7.50 -1.46
C LEU A 117 2.26 8.54 -1.81
N THR A 118 2.11 9.72 -1.27
CA THR A 118 3.11 10.79 -1.26
C THR A 118 3.35 11.26 0.17
N ILE A 119 4.61 11.32 0.59
CA ILE A 119 5.04 11.88 1.87
C ILE A 119 6.02 13.02 1.62
N TRP A 120 5.71 14.18 2.16
CA TRP A 120 6.56 15.36 2.18
C TRP A 120 7.12 15.55 3.59
N GLU A 121 8.45 15.52 3.72
CA GLU A 121 9.15 15.76 4.98
C GLU A 121 9.81 17.15 4.93
N PRO A 122 9.21 18.18 5.57
CA PRO A 122 9.77 19.52 5.53
C PRO A 122 11.19 19.57 6.09
N LYS A 123 12.13 20.20 5.38
CA LYS A 123 13.53 20.32 5.82
C LYS A 123 13.69 21.17 7.08
N ALA A 124 12.75 22.10 7.31
CA ALA A 124 12.69 22.90 8.53
C ALA A 124 12.23 22.10 9.77
N GLY A 125 11.90 20.81 9.60
CA GLY A 125 11.29 19.98 10.63
C GLY A 125 9.77 20.18 10.71
N GLY A 126 9.16 19.47 11.67
CA GLY A 126 7.71 19.41 11.82
C GLY A 126 7.10 18.09 11.33
N PRO A 127 5.77 17.94 11.40
CA PRO A 127 5.11 16.72 10.94
C PRO A 127 5.19 16.61 9.42
N ALA A 128 5.35 15.37 8.93
CA ALA A 128 5.26 15.07 7.51
C ALA A 128 3.85 15.40 6.99
N GLN A 129 3.78 15.89 5.75
CA GLN A 129 2.52 16.09 5.03
C GLN A 129 2.29 14.93 4.07
N ILE A 130 1.07 14.42 4.02
CA ILE A 130 0.73 13.16 3.38
C ILE A 130 -0.38 13.38 2.37
N ASN A 131 -0.26 12.73 1.22
CA ASN A 131 -1.36 12.47 0.33
C ASN A 131 -1.41 10.96 0.08
N LEU A 132 -2.49 10.31 0.50
CA LEU A 132 -2.73 8.88 0.33
C LEU A 132 -4.08 8.70 -0.36
N SER A 133 -4.10 7.89 -1.41
CA SER A 133 -5.30 7.33 -2.04
C SER A 133 -5.15 5.82 -2.11
N ILE A 134 -6.19 5.10 -1.71
CA ILE A 134 -6.30 3.66 -1.85
C ILE A 134 -7.67 3.32 -2.42
N GLY A 135 -7.71 2.61 -3.54
CA GLY A 135 -8.91 1.98 -4.09
C GLY A 135 -9.04 0.56 -3.57
N ILE A 136 -10.17 0.23 -2.94
CA ILE A 136 -10.47 -1.10 -2.40
C ILE A 136 -11.93 -1.43 -2.68
N GLU A 137 -12.19 -2.53 -3.38
CA GLU A 137 -13.53 -3.07 -3.61
C GLU A 137 -14.51 -1.99 -4.14
N GLY A 138 -14.04 -1.14 -5.07
CA GLY A 138 -14.78 -0.02 -5.66
C GLY A 138 -14.92 1.23 -4.78
N ASN A 139 -14.25 1.30 -3.62
CA ASN A 139 -14.27 2.46 -2.72
C ASN A 139 -12.91 3.13 -2.67
N ALA A 140 -12.90 4.47 -2.71
CA ALA A 140 -11.68 5.24 -2.49
C ALA A 140 -11.57 5.62 -1.01
N HIS A 141 -10.38 5.47 -0.44
CA HIS A 141 -10.03 5.92 0.91
C HIS A 141 -8.87 6.89 0.85
N ARG A 142 -9.09 8.12 1.35
CA ARG A 142 -8.13 9.20 1.16
C ARG A 142 -7.69 9.86 2.46
N ILE A 143 -6.41 10.21 2.52
CA ILE A 143 -5.82 11.09 3.54
C ILE A 143 -5.00 12.17 2.83
N ALA A 144 -5.45 13.41 2.88
CA ALA A 144 -4.77 14.59 2.38
C ALA A 144 -4.54 15.59 3.53
N THR A 145 -3.30 15.66 4.02
CA THR A 145 -2.88 16.57 5.11
C THR A 145 -2.00 17.72 4.60
N VAL A 146 -1.82 17.80 3.29
CA VAL A 146 -1.04 18.83 2.61
C VAL A 146 -1.75 20.18 2.72
N LYS A 147 -1.11 21.15 3.38
CA LYS A 147 -1.67 22.48 3.58
C LYS A 147 -1.69 23.25 2.25
N GLY A 148 -2.83 23.81 1.87
CA GLY A 148 -2.98 24.55 0.61
C GLY A 148 -3.69 23.78 -0.49
N GLY A 149 -4.07 22.51 -0.23
CA GLY A 149 -5.05 21.76 -1.01
C GLY A 149 -6.36 21.55 -0.24
N GLU A 150 -7.25 20.74 -0.80
CA GLU A 150 -8.39 20.20 -0.07
C GLU A 150 -7.88 19.21 0.98
N LEU A 151 -8.20 19.46 2.25
CA LEU A 151 -7.82 18.60 3.35
C LEU A 151 -8.86 17.51 3.52
N GLU A 152 -8.39 16.27 3.60
CA GLU A 152 -9.24 15.08 3.71
C GLU A 152 -8.64 14.11 4.73
N GLY A 153 -9.47 13.63 5.66
CA GLY A 153 -8.99 12.76 6.74
C GLY A 153 -7.93 13.42 7.64
N LYS A 154 -7.20 12.57 8.37
CA LYS A 154 -6.10 12.99 9.27
C LYS A 154 -5.11 11.86 9.43
N GLY A 155 -3.82 12.15 9.56
CA GLY A 155 -2.83 11.10 9.75
C GLY A 155 -1.41 11.59 9.96
N THR A 156 -0.53 10.61 10.16
CA THR A 156 0.91 10.79 10.29
C THR A 156 1.62 9.79 9.38
N GLY A 157 2.75 10.23 8.83
CA GLY A 157 3.56 9.46 7.88
C GLY A 157 4.98 9.38 8.40
N ALA A 158 5.65 8.26 8.14
CA ALA A 158 7.05 8.07 8.50
C ALA A 158 7.77 7.24 7.44
N VAL A 159 9.05 7.56 7.26
CA VAL A 159 9.93 6.86 6.32
C VAL A 159 11.09 6.22 7.05
N GLN A 160 11.31 4.92 6.79
CA GLN A 160 12.47 4.18 7.28
C GLN A 160 13.29 3.71 6.08
N ARG A 161 14.41 4.38 5.82
CA ARG A 161 15.33 4.00 4.74
C ARG A 161 16.08 2.71 5.06
N SER A 162 16.34 1.89 4.05
CA SER A 162 17.16 0.67 4.16
C SER A 162 17.86 0.39 2.82
N GLY A 163 19.16 0.69 2.74
CA GLY A 163 19.93 0.57 1.50
C GLY A 163 19.38 1.49 0.41
N GLU A 164 19.13 0.92 -0.77
CA GLU A 164 18.55 1.63 -1.92
C GLU A 164 17.04 1.87 -1.77
N GLY A 165 16.38 1.09 -0.92
CA GLY A 165 14.94 1.14 -0.68
C GLY A 165 14.57 1.61 0.73
N GLY A 166 13.42 1.14 1.21
CA GLY A 166 12.92 1.47 2.52
C GLY A 166 11.43 1.20 2.67
N THR A 167 10.91 1.56 3.84
CA THR A 167 9.49 1.40 4.18
C THR A 167 8.86 2.76 4.42
N LEU A 168 7.74 3.03 3.76
CA LEU A 168 6.87 4.17 4.03
C LEU A 168 5.68 3.66 4.85
N THR A 169 5.34 4.37 5.92
CA THR A 169 4.19 4.02 6.75
C THR A 169 3.26 5.21 6.91
N VAL A 170 1.96 4.95 6.93
CA VAL A 170 0.92 5.94 7.25
C VAL A 170 -0.02 5.36 8.30
N ARG A 171 -0.41 6.19 9.26
CA ARG A 171 -1.46 5.86 10.24
C ARG A 171 -2.39 7.05 10.39
N GLY A 172 -3.68 6.81 10.35
CA GLY A 172 -4.66 7.88 10.40
C GLY A 172 -6.10 7.41 10.27
N GLU A 173 -6.92 8.31 9.75
CA GLU A 173 -8.34 8.15 9.50
C GLU A 173 -8.66 8.81 8.16
N SER A 174 -9.42 8.14 7.29
CA SER A 174 -9.79 8.65 5.97
C SER A 174 -10.81 9.80 6.06
N GLY A 175 -11.11 10.45 4.93
CA GLY A 175 -12.17 11.46 4.83
C GLY A 175 -13.54 10.98 5.33
N GLU A 176 -13.83 9.69 5.14
CA GLU A 176 -15.08 9.04 5.58
C GLU A 176 -15.06 8.61 7.06
N GLY A 177 -13.95 8.81 7.77
CA GLY A 177 -13.81 8.42 9.18
C GLY A 177 -13.30 6.99 9.40
N ALA A 178 -12.92 6.25 8.35
CA ALA A 178 -12.41 4.88 8.51
C ALA A 178 -10.97 4.91 9.05
N PRO A 179 -10.61 4.09 10.05
CA PRO A 179 -9.21 3.97 10.48
C PRO A 179 -8.37 3.37 9.36
N VAL A 180 -7.20 3.95 9.12
CA VAL A 180 -6.25 3.55 8.06
C VAL A 180 -4.86 3.31 8.65
N ARG A 181 -4.27 2.16 8.33
CA ARG A 181 -2.83 1.88 8.53
C ARG A 181 -2.25 1.32 7.25
N VAL A 182 -1.17 1.91 6.76
CA VAL A 182 -0.48 1.47 5.55
C VAL A 182 0.99 1.27 5.87
N SER A 183 1.55 0.21 5.30
CA SER A 183 3.00 0.00 5.19
C SER A 183 3.30 -0.42 3.75
N VAL A 184 4.18 0.31 3.08
CA VAL A 184 4.72 -0.07 1.78
C VAL A 184 6.23 -0.22 1.87
N SER A 185 6.74 -1.38 1.47
CA SER A 185 8.16 -1.66 1.38
C SER A 185 8.60 -1.59 -0.07
N CYS A 186 9.51 -0.67 -0.38
CA CYS A 186 10.12 -0.51 -1.69
C CYS A 186 11.51 -1.15 -1.69
N SER A 187 11.81 -1.98 -2.69
CA SER A 187 13.15 -2.57 -2.82
C SER A 187 14.21 -1.54 -3.24
N ALA A 188 13.82 -0.52 -4.00
CA ALA A 188 14.65 0.63 -4.34
C ALA A 188 13.81 1.92 -4.50
N PHE A 189 14.43 3.08 -4.34
CA PHE A 189 13.85 4.37 -4.74
C PHE A 189 14.59 4.94 -5.94
N THR A 190 13.83 5.45 -6.91
CA THR A 190 14.35 6.17 -8.08
C THR A 190 14.20 7.68 -7.90
N VAL A 191 14.98 8.48 -8.63
CA VAL A 191 14.80 9.95 -8.60
C VAL A 191 13.62 10.31 -9.50
N PRO A 192 12.68 11.17 -9.06
CA PRO A 192 11.61 11.67 -9.91
C PRO A 192 12.20 12.31 -11.18
N ILE A 193 11.73 11.86 -12.34
CA ILE A 193 12.09 12.48 -13.62
C ILE A 193 11.15 13.67 -13.82
N ALA A 194 11.71 14.87 -13.97
CA ALA A 194 10.92 16.03 -14.36
C ALA A 194 10.57 15.89 -15.85
N GLU A 195 9.31 15.55 -16.14
CA GLU A 195 8.78 15.36 -17.51
C GLU A 195 8.55 16.68 -18.28
N GLY A 196 9.06 17.83 -17.82
CA GLY A 196 8.80 19.11 -18.49
C GLY A 196 9.74 20.24 -18.07
N GLY A 197 10.47 20.76 -19.06
CA GLY A 197 11.07 22.10 -19.08
C GLY A 197 10.47 22.90 -20.23
#